data_AF-A0A853AQR6-F1
#
_entry.id   AF-A0A853AQR6-F1
#
_cell.length_a   1.000
_cell.length_b   1.000
_cell.length_c   1.000
_cell.angle_alpha   90.00
_cell.angle_beta   90.00
_cell.angle_gamma   90.00
#
_symmetry.space_group_name_H-M   'P 1'
#
loop_
_entity.id
_entity.type
_entity.pdbx_description
1 polymer ?
#
loop_
_entity_poly.entity_id
_entity_poly.type
_entity_poly.pdbx_seq_one_letter_code
_entity_poly.pdbx_strand_id
1 'polypeptide(L)'
;MVGIQAEEVHNSPVYQVFHDAPPSEKYQIGVRYLDDGVPSRARELIGQAIARGHDSGEVRFHWVLAMLSKRAYRDLTPPEREQLDCVADLLCNYRDDEWKRALSAICDLLRRLKEARGDPGGAVTELLALPQLQRDKVVRHLDLVLTGGMKDSVWAETRRAAEEGRFAEDRLNRVWAYFHPRPAGARARQPEPDSTTSSDRVRAIGSSILFVAAVAHLGWLLLQQTAVLPVLSYLLAIVAGFVASRTALEWHYRNARLRAKDDLCFSSTWIDRNFDDGFANRVSQSFRYYFAKYVPKNTTREQWLTETRGVQAALRNEVVEL
;
A
#
# COMPACT_ATOMS: atom_id res chain seq x y z
N MET A 1 -42.88 9.18 -29.11
CA MET A 1 -42.39 9.51 -27.75
C MET A 1 -42.21 8.19 -27.02
N VAL A 2 -40.98 7.68 -26.95
CA VAL A 2 -40.69 6.37 -26.33
C VAL A 2 -39.91 6.65 -25.05
N GLY A 3 -40.56 6.45 -23.91
CA GLY A 3 -39.95 6.60 -22.59
C GLY A 3 -39.03 5.41 -22.31
N ILE A 4 -37.76 5.68 -22.03
CA ILE A 4 -36.85 4.68 -21.47
C ILE A 4 -37.15 4.60 -19.98
N GLN A 5 -37.68 3.45 -19.54
CA GLN A 5 -37.77 3.09 -18.13
C GLN A 5 -36.54 2.25 -17.80
N ALA A 6 -35.55 2.87 -17.14
CA ALA A 6 -34.36 2.19 -16.61
C ALA A 6 -34.24 2.55 -15.13
N GLU A 7 -34.25 1.54 -14.27
CA GLU A 7 -34.49 1.66 -12.82
C GLU A 7 -33.27 2.10 -12.01
N GLU A 8 -32.08 2.23 -12.61
CA GLU A 8 -30.96 2.95 -11.99
C GLU A 8 -29.91 3.31 -13.04
N VAL A 9 -29.78 4.59 -13.37
CA VAL A 9 -28.67 5.13 -14.17
C VAL A 9 -27.76 5.89 -13.22
N HIS A 10 -26.65 5.27 -12.81
CA HIS A 10 -25.61 5.98 -12.07
C HIS A 10 -24.95 7.03 -12.99
N ASN A 11 -25.24 8.32 -12.74
CA ASN A 11 -24.52 9.50 -13.24
C ASN A 11 -23.96 9.43 -14.68
N SER A 12 -24.74 8.91 -15.64
CA SER A 12 -24.39 9.01 -17.04
C SER A 12 -25.02 10.28 -17.60
N PRO A 13 -24.24 11.30 -18.02
CA PRO A 13 -24.81 12.50 -18.60
C PRO A 13 -25.57 12.14 -19.88
N VAL A 14 -26.90 12.29 -19.86
CA VAL A 14 -27.74 12.07 -21.03
C VAL A 14 -27.67 13.33 -21.89
N TYR A 15 -26.82 13.31 -22.92
CA TYR A 15 -26.79 14.39 -23.91
C TYR A 15 -27.97 14.24 -24.88
N GLN A 16 -28.89 15.21 -24.86
CA GLN A 16 -29.96 15.30 -25.86
C GLN A 16 -29.41 16.03 -27.09
N VAL A 17 -29.34 15.35 -28.24
CA VAL A 17 -28.95 15.95 -29.53
C VAL A 17 -30.15 15.93 -30.45
N PHE A 18 -30.63 17.10 -30.85
CA PHE A 18 -31.67 17.21 -31.87
C PHE A 18 -31.12 16.88 -33.26
N HIS A 19 -31.95 16.27 -34.12
CA HIS A 19 -31.52 15.87 -35.46
C HIS A 19 -31.02 17.07 -36.31
N ASP A 20 -31.63 18.23 -36.10
CA ASP A 20 -31.37 19.48 -36.80
C ASP A 20 -30.36 20.38 -36.07
N ALA A 21 -29.71 19.88 -35.02
CA ALA A 21 -28.66 20.63 -34.34
C ALA A 21 -27.55 21.03 -35.33
N PRO A 22 -27.01 22.26 -35.19
CA PRO A 22 -25.92 22.74 -36.03
C PRO A 22 -24.70 21.82 -35.97
N PRO A 23 -23.89 21.75 -37.05
CA PRO A 23 -22.75 20.84 -37.11
C PRO A 23 -21.73 21.03 -35.97
N SER A 24 -21.50 22.28 -35.55
CA SER A 24 -20.61 22.62 -34.43
C SER A 24 -21.09 22.07 -33.09
N GLU A 25 -22.41 22.09 -32.83
CA GLU A 25 -22.99 21.54 -31.60
C GLU A 25 -22.90 20.02 -31.58
N LYS A 26 -23.17 19.36 -32.71
CA LYS A 26 -22.98 17.90 -32.84
C LYS A 26 -21.52 17.49 -32.58
N TYR A 27 -20.57 18.26 -33.09
CA TYR A 27 -19.15 18.05 -32.82
C TYR A 27 -18.83 18.20 -31.33
N GLN A 28 -19.25 19.29 -30.68
CA GLN A 28 -19.00 19.53 -29.25
C GLN A 28 -19.57 18.41 -28.36
N ILE A 29 -20.80 17.96 -28.64
CA ILE A 29 -21.41 16.85 -27.92
C ILE A 29 -20.67 15.54 -28.21
N GLY A 30 -20.23 15.33 -29.45
CA GLY A 30 -19.38 14.20 -29.83
C GLY A 30 -18.06 14.16 -29.04
N VAL A 31 -17.40 15.30 -28.86
CA VAL A 31 -16.17 15.40 -28.03
C VAL A 31 -16.46 15.07 -26.57
N ARG A 32 -17.60 15.53 -26.01
CA ARG A 32 -18.00 15.15 -24.64
C ARG A 32 -18.22 13.64 -24.51
N TYR A 33 -18.91 13.01 -25.47
CA TYR A 33 -19.05 11.56 -25.49
C TYR A 33 -17.71 10.84 -25.60
N LEU A 34 -16.74 11.40 -26.33
CA LEU A 34 -15.39 10.83 -26.42
C LEU A 34 -14.69 10.91 -25.06
N ASP A 35 -14.73 12.08 -24.42
CA ASP A 35 -14.12 12.31 -23.11
C ASP A 35 -14.76 11.46 -21.99
N ASP A 36 -16.07 11.18 -22.10
CA ASP A 36 -16.83 10.27 -21.22
C ASP A 36 -16.63 8.78 -21.57
N GLY A 37 -15.80 8.47 -22.57
CA GLY A 37 -15.44 7.10 -22.93
C GLY A 37 -16.51 6.33 -23.70
N VAL A 38 -17.37 7.01 -24.45
CA VAL A 38 -18.40 6.44 -25.34
C VAL A 38 -18.01 6.69 -26.82
N PRO A 39 -16.96 6.01 -27.34
CA PRO A 39 -16.35 6.33 -28.62
C PRO A 39 -17.25 6.07 -29.84
N SER A 40 -18.16 5.09 -29.75
CA SER A 40 -19.10 4.78 -30.83
C SER A 40 -20.03 5.96 -31.13
N ARG A 41 -20.62 6.55 -30.09
CA ARG A 41 -21.50 7.70 -30.22
C ARG A 41 -20.74 8.96 -30.60
N ALA A 42 -19.54 9.15 -30.05
CA ALA A 42 -18.65 10.23 -30.45
C ALA A 42 -18.35 10.19 -31.96
N ARG A 43 -17.92 9.04 -32.48
CA ARG A 43 -17.59 8.85 -33.90
C ARG A 43 -18.78 9.17 -34.81
N GLU A 44 -19.97 8.75 -34.42
CA GLU A 44 -21.21 9.02 -35.17
C GLU A 44 -21.50 10.53 -35.23
N LEU A 45 -21.51 11.21 -34.08
CA LEU A 45 -21.84 12.64 -34.01
C LEU A 45 -20.79 13.52 -34.69
N ILE A 46 -19.50 13.21 -34.49
CA ILE A 46 -18.40 13.91 -35.15
C ILE A 46 -18.44 13.63 -36.67
N GLY A 47 -18.72 12.39 -37.08
CA GLY A 47 -18.90 12.05 -38.49
C GLY A 47 -20.07 12.80 -39.15
N GLN A 48 -21.19 12.98 -38.44
CA GLN A 48 -22.30 13.81 -38.91
C GLN A 48 -21.92 15.29 -39.05
N ALA A 49 -21.10 15.82 -38.13
CA ALA A 49 -20.60 17.19 -38.21
C ALA A 49 -19.72 17.38 -39.45
N ILE A 50 -18.79 16.46 -39.68
CA ILE A 50 -17.93 16.42 -40.88
C ILE A 50 -18.78 16.36 -42.15
N ALA A 51 -19.77 15.46 -42.22
CA ALA A 51 -20.65 15.31 -43.37
C ALA A 51 -21.49 16.56 -43.70
N ARG A 52 -21.70 17.44 -42.70
CA ARG A 52 -22.39 18.74 -42.86
C ARG A 52 -21.41 19.92 -43.02
N GLY A 53 -20.15 19.66 -43.34
CA GLY A 53 -19.14 20.67 -43.69
C GLY A 53 -18.36 21.25 -42.51
N HIS A 54 -18.52 20.73 -41.29
CA HIS A 54 -17.67 21.10 -40.15
C HIS A 54 -16.44 20.20 -40.11
N ASP A 55 -15.51 20.45 -41.01
CA ASP A 55 -14.31 19.65 -41.23
C ASP A 55 -13.03 20.47 -40.99
N SER A 56 -12.26 20.10 -39.98
CA SER A 56 -10.99 20.73 -39.61
C SER A 56 -10.03 19.68 -39.07
N GLY A 57 -8.74 20.03 -38.95
CA GLY A 57 -7.72 19.16 -38.36
C GLY A 57 -8.09 18.70 -36.94
N GLU A 58 -8.66 19.59 -36.14
CA GLU A 58 -9.18 19.29 -34.79
C GLU A 58 -10.34 18.29 -34.83
N VAL A 59 -11.33 18.53 -35.70
CA VAL A 59 -12.50 17.64 -35.83
C VAL A 59 -12.06 16.24 -36.28
N ARG A 60 -11.17 16.16 -37.26
CA ARG A 60 -10.60 14.89 -37.76
C ARG A 60 -9.74 14.19 -36.72
N PHE A 61 -8.97 14.94 -35.94
CA PHE A 61 -8.22 14.41 -34.80
C PHE A 61 -9.14 13.67 -33.82
N HIS A 62 -10.22 14.33 -33.36
CA HIS A 62 -11.18 13.69 -32.46
C HIS A 62 -11.92 12.53 -33.10
N TRP A 63 -12.22 12.61 -34.39
CA TRP A 63 -12.87 11.52 -35.12
C TRP A 63 -11.98 10.26 -35.19
N VAL A 64 -10.69 10.43 -35.48
CA VAL A 64 -9.70 9.34 -35.49
C VAL A 64 -9.54 8.75 -34.08
N LEU A 65 -9.45 9.59 -33.05
CA LEU A 65 -9.41 9.11 -31.66
C LEU A 65 -10.66 8.30 -31.32
N ALA A 66 -11.85 8.76 -31.72
CA ALA A 66 -13.10 8.02 -31.50
C ALA A 66 -13.14 6.68 -32.25
N MET A 67 -12.49 6.56 -33.41
CA MET A 67 -12.39 5.29 -34.14
C MET A 67 -11.47 4.28 -33.45
N LEU A 68 -10.35 4.74 -32.90
CA LEU A 68 -9.31 3.91 -32.29
C LEU A 68 -9.55 3.65 -30.80
N SER A 69 -10.34 4.48 -30.13
CA SER A 69 -10.60 4.37 -28.70
C SER A 69 -11.21 3.01 -28.34
N LYS A 70 -10.58 2.31 -27.39
CA LYS A 70 -10.94 0.96 -26.94
C LYS A 70 -10.83 -0.13 -28.04
N ARG A 71 -10.07 0.09 -29.11
CA ARG A 71 -9.84 -0.89 -30.18
C ARG A 71 -8.36 -0.95 -30.55
N ALA A 72 -7.84 -2.13 -30.87
CA ALA A 72 -6.53 -2.21 -31.51
C ALA A 72 -6.66 -1.92 -33.01
N TYR A 73 -5.58 -1.48 -33.66
CA TYR A 73 -5.58 -1.20 -35.10
C TYR A 73 -5.99 -2.43 -35.95
N ARG A 74 -5.63 -3.63 -35.49
CA ARG A 74 -6.00 -4.90 -36.13
C ARG A 74 -7.50 -5.23 -36.07
N ASP A 75 -8.23 -4.60 -35.14
CA ASP A 75 -9.68 -4.80 -34.94
C ASP A 75 -10.51 -3.86 -35.84
N LEU A 76 -9.86 -3.03 -36.65
CA LEU A 76 -10.51 -2.17 -37.62
C LEU A 76 -10.92 -2.96 -38.87
N THR A 77 -12.13 -2.69 -39.35
CA THR A 77 -12.63 -3.24 -40.61
C THR A 77 -11.85 -2.63 -41.80
N PRO A 78 -11.76 -3.32 -42.96
CA PRO A 78 -11.16 -2.75 -44.16
C PRO A 78 -11.64 -1.33 -44.54
N PRO A 79 -12.95 -1.01 -44.54
CA PRO A 79 -13.41 0.35 -44.86
C PRO A 79 -13.00 1.39 -43.81
N GLU A 80 -12.91 1.01 -42.53
CA GLU A 80 -12.41 1.93 -41.49
C GLU A 80 -10.92 2.25 -41.70
N ARG A 81 -10.11 1.27 -42.12
CA ARG A 81 -8.70 1.49 -42.45
C ARG A 81 -8.53 2.37 -43.68
N GLU A 82 -9.34 2.17 -44.70
CA GLU A 82 -9.35 3.05 -45.88
C GLU A 82 -9.73 4.48 -45.51
N GLN A 83 -10.71 4.68 -44.63
CA GLN A 83 -11.04 6.02 -44.14
C GLN A 83 -9.88 6.68 -43.39
N LEU A 84 -9.07 5.92 -42.64
CA LEU A 84 -7.87 6.44 -41.97
C LEU A 84 -6.78 6.82 -42.98
N ASP A 85 -6.58 6.01 -44.02
CA ASP A 85 -5.66 6.32 -45.12
C ASP A 85 -6.11 7.63 -45.83
N CYS A 86 -7.42 7.81 -46.09
CA CYS A 86 -7.96 9.06 -46.66
C CYS A 86 -7.73 10.29 -45.77
N VAL A 87 -7.74 10.14 -44.44
CA VAL A 87 -7.46 11.26 -43.52
C VAL A 87 -6.00 11.72 -43.67
N ALA A 88 -5.07 10.80 -43.89
CA ALA A 88 -3.66 11.14 -44.11
C ALA A 88 -3.48 11.97 -45.38
N ASP A 89 -4.21 11.65 -46.46
CA ASP A 89 -4.18 12.40 -47.71
C ASP A 89 -4.74 13.82 -47.56
N LEU A 90 -5.71 14.01 -46.65
CA LEU A 90 -6.33 15.32 -46.38
C LEU A 90 -5.48 16.25 -45.51
N LEU A 91 -4.39 15.76 -44.88
CA LEU A 91 -3.57 16.54 -43.95
C LEU A 91 -3.02 17.84 -44.58
N CYS A 92 -2.71 17.83 -45.88
CA CYS A 92 -2.19 19.00 -46.57
C CYS A 92 -3.20 20.16 -46.63
N ASN A 93 -4.50 19.87 -46.54
CA ASN A 93 -5.58 20.85 -46.66
C ASN A 93 -5.91 21.56 -45.33
N TYR A 94 -5.44 21.05 -44.19
CA TYR A 94 -5.70 21.66 -42.89
C TYR A 94 -4.65 22.71 -42.52
N ARG A 95 -5.11 23.71 -41.76
CA ARG A 95 -4.27 24.76 -41.17
C ARG A 95 -3.14 24.13 -40.34
N ASP A 96 -1.96 24.73 -40.42
CA ASP A 96 -0.81 24.30 -39.62
C ASP A 96 -0.97 24.74 -38.15
N ASP A 97 -1.52 23.86 -37.34
CA ASP A 97 -1.71 24.04 -35.90
C ASP A 97 -1.38 22.75 -35.12
N GLU A 98 -1.48 22.84 -33.79
CA GLU A 98 -1.17 21.72 -32.88
C GLU A 98 -2.03 20.48 -33.16
N TRP A 99 -3.27 20.67 -33.63
CA TRP A 99 -4.17 19.59 -33.96
C TRP A 99 -3.75 18.85 -35.21
N LYS A 100 -3.34 19.59 -36.26
CA LYS A 100 -2.74 18.98 -37.44
C LYS A 100 -1.49 18.19 -37.08
N ARG A 101 -0.59 18.76 -36.25
CA ARG A 101 0.62 18.06 -35.80
C ARG A 101 0.30 16.76 -35.07
N ALA A 102 -0.66 16.80 -34.16
CA ALA A 102 -1.11 15.62 -33.42
C ALA A 102 -1.74 14.56 -34.34
N LEU A 103 -2.56 14.99 -35.31
CA LEU A 103 -3.16 14.10 -36.30
C LEU A 103 -2.10 13.46 -37.21
N SER A 104 -1.11 14.22 -37.68
CA SER A 104 0.01 13.71 -38.47
C SER A 104 0.79 12.64 -37.71
N ALA A 105 1.13 12.89 -36.43
CA ALA A 105 1.84 11.93 -35.60
C ALA A 105 1.04 10.62 -35.40
N ILE A 106 -0.29 10.69 -35.28
CA ILE A 106 -1.15 9.50 -35.26
C ILE A 106 -1.11 8.78 -36.61
N CYS A 107 -1.30 9.48 -37.73
CA CYS A 107 -1.27 8.87 -39.06
C CYS A 107 0.09 8.18 -39.32
N ASP A 108 1.19 8.80 -38.92
CA ASP A 108 2.54 8.26 -39.06
C ASP A 108 2.76 7.02 -38.18
N LEU A 109 2.23 7.01 -36.95
CA LEU A 109 2.20 5.83 -36.10
C LEU A 109 1.43 4.69 -36.77
N LEU A 110 0.22 4.95 -37.27
CA LEU A 110 -0.60 3.93 -37.92
C LEU A 110 0.04 3.37 -39.19
N ARG A 111 0.71 4.22 -39.98
CA ARG A 111 1.47 3.81 -41.16
C ARG A 111 2.60 2.84 -40.79
N ARG A 112 3.39 3.17 -39.75
CA ARG A 112 4.46 2.30 -39.25
C ARG A 112 3.94 0.99 -38.67
N LEU A 113 2.76 1.00 -38.04
CA LEU A 113 2.10 -0.22 -37.56
C LEU A 113 1.58 -1.13 -38.70
N LYS A 114 1.26 -0.56 -39.86
CA LYS A 114 0.89 -1.32 -41.07
C LYS A 114 2.12 -2.00 -41.69
N GLU A 115 3.29 -1.40 -41.57
CA GLU A 115 4.55 -1.91 -42.10
C GLU A 115 5.16 -2.96 -41.14
N ALA A 116 5.26 -4.22 -41.58
CA ALA A 116 5.75 -5.34 -40.75
C ALA A 116 7.19 -5.18 -40.18
N ARG A 117 7.96 -4.19 -40.65
CA ARG A 117 9.32 -3.86 -40.19
C ARG A 117 9.49 -2.39 -39.78
N GLY A 118 8.41 -1.60 -39.74
CA GLY A 118 8.49 -0.20 -39.35
C GLY A 118 8.83 -0.08 -37.87
N ASP A 119 9.90 0.63 -37.52
CA ASP A 119 10.16 1.00 -36.13
C ASP A 119 9.16 2.11 -35.72
N PRO A 120 8.22 1.83 -34.79
CA PRO A 120 7.26 2.84 -34.36
C PRO A 120 7.86 3.86 -33.39
N GLY A 121 9.10 3.66 -32.89
CA GLY A 121 9.73 4.50 -31.87
C GLY A 121 9.84 5.98 -32.26
N GLY A 122 10.11 6.26 -33.54
CA GLY A 122 10.12 7.65 -34.06
C GLY A 122 8.76 8.34 -33.93
N ALA A 123 7.67 7.68 -34.32
CA ALA A 123 6.32 8.24 -34.21
C ALA A 123 5.87 8.38 -32.75
N VAL A 124 6.27 7.46 -31.86
CA VAL A 124 6.02 7.60 -30.42
C VAL A 124 6.75 8.81 -29.85
N THR A 125 7.97 9.09 -30.28
CA THR A 125 8.73 10.27 -29.85
C THR A 125 8.03 11.56 -30.25
N GLU A 126 7.50 11.63 -31.48
CA GLU A 126 6.69 12.76 -31.94
C GLU A 126 5.40 12.93 -31.15
N LEU A 127 4.70 11.82 -30.81
CA LEU A 127 3.52 11.84 -29.97
C LEU A 127 3.82 12.36 -28.55
N LEU A 128 4.98 12.02 -27.99
CA LEU A 128 5.42 12.49 -26.67
C LEU A 128 5.82 13.98 -26.69
N ALA A 129 6.31 14.48 -27.82
CA ALA A 129 6.66 15.88 -28.03
C ALA A 129 5.44 16.81 -28.26
N LEU A 130 4.23 16.24 -28.37
CA LEU A 130 3.00 17.03 -28.51
C LEU A 130 2.73 17.90 -27.26
N PRO A 131 2.01 19.02 -27.41
CA PRO A 131 1.53 19.77 -26.27
C PRO A 131 0.64 18.89 -25.38
N GLN A 132 0.61 19.22 -24.08
CA GLN A 132 0.05 18.34 -23.05
C GLN A 132 -1.41 17.97 -23.31
N LEU A 133 -2.23 18.91 -23.79
CA LEU A 133 -3.64 18.66 -24.05
C LEU A 133 -3.87 17.56 -25.10
N GLN A 134 -3.16 17.61 -26.23
CA GLN A 134 -3.29 16.62 -27.30
C GLN A 134 -2.67 15.30 -26.88
N ARG A 135 -1.50 15.35 -26.22
CA ARG A 135 -0.80 14.15 -25.73
C ARG A 135 -1.68 13.35 -24.76
N ASP A 136 -2.33 14.00 -23.80
CA ASP A 136 -3.19 13.33 -22.83
C ASP A 136 -4.39 12.63 -23.51
N LYS A 137 -4.97 13.27 -24.53
CA LYS A 137 -6.04 12.66 -25.34
C LYS A 137 -5.55 11.47 -26.17
N VAL A 138 -4.38 11.57 -26.79
CA VAL A 138 -3.76 10.45 -27.53
C VAL A 138 -3.53 9.27 -26.58
N VAL A 139 -2.85 9.47 -25.46
CA VAL A 139 -2.52 8.40 -24.51
C VAL A 139 -3.78 7.72 -23.99
N ARG A 140 -4.82 8.50 -23.67
CA ARG A 140 -6.11 7.96 -23.20
C ARG A 140 -6.78 7.07 -24.25
N HIS A 141 -6.81 7.48 -25.51
CA HIS A 141 -7.62 6.80 -26.53
C HIS A 141 -6.84 5.76 -27.33
N LEU A 142 -5.51 5.87 -27.44
CA LEU A 142 -4.68 4.92 -28.19
C LEU A 142 -4.10 3.78 -27.32
N ASP A 143 -4.58 3.60 -26.08
CA ASP A 143 -4.04 2.56 -25.19
C ASP A 143 -4.02 1.16 -25.83
N LEU A 144 -5.02 0.77 -26.62
CA LEU A 144 -5.01 -0.54 -27.30
C LEU A 144 -4.27 -0.56 -28.64
N VAL A 145 -3.93 0.60 -29.18
CA VAL A 145 -3.12 0.75 -30.40
C VAL A 145 -1.63 0.71 -30.06
N LEU A 146 -1.24 1.27 -28.92
CA LEU A 146 0.12 1.23 -28.40
C LEU A 146 0.45 -0.20 -27.95
N THR A 147 1.37 -0.85 -28.66
CA THR A 147 1.96 -2.15 -28.30
C THR A 147 2.97 -2.01 -27.14
N GLY A 148 3.40 -3.14 -26.54
CA GLY A 148 4.19 -3.19 -25.30
C GLY A 148 5.33 -2.18 -25.19
N GLY A 149 6.32 -2.23 -26.10
CA GLY A 149 7.48 -1.31 -26.03
C GLY A 149 7.13 0.17 -26.19
N MET A 150 6.03 0.49 -26.90
CA MET A 150 5.55 1.86 -27.02
C MET A 150 4.86 2.32 -25.73
N LYS A 151 4.07 1.45 -25.10
CA LYS A 151 3.50 1.72 -23.78
C LYS A 151 4.60 1.99 -22.76
N ASP A 152 5.64 1.17 -22.73
CA ASP A 152 6.75 1.34 -21.79
C ASP A 152 7.42 2.72 -21.92
N SER A 153 7.57 3.21 -23.16
CA SER A 153 8.13 4.55 -23.44
C SER A 153 7.21 5.66 -22.93
N VAL A 154 5.90 5.56 -23.18
CA VAL A 154 4.89 6.52 -22.68
C VAL A 154 4.82 6.53 -21.15
N TRP A 155 4.87 5.34 -20.53
CA TRP A 155 4.88 5.20 -19.07
C TRP A 155 6.16 5.76 -18.44
N ALA A 156 7.33 5.54 -19.07
CA ALA A 156 8.59 6.09 -18.60
C ALA A 156 8.58 7.62 -18.58
N GLU A 157 8.02 8.24 -19.64
CA GLU A 157 7.86 9.70 -19.71
C GLU A 157 6.88 10.22 -18.66
N THR A 158 5.72 9.56 -18.55
CA THR A 158 4.69 9.93 -17.57
C THR A 158 5.23 9.84 -16.13
N ARG A 159 6.03 8.81 -15.85
CA ARG A 159 6.70 8.65 -14.55
C ARG A 159 7.70 9.79 -14.31
N ARG A 160 8.53 10.13 -15.29
CA ARG A 160 9.51 11.22 -15.17
C ARG A 160 8.81 12.55 -14.89
N ALA A 161 7.78 12.89 -15.67
CA ALA A 161 6.98 14.10 -15.46
C ALA A 161 6.30 14.13 -14.08
N ALA A 162 5.81 12.98 -13.60
CA ALA A 162 5.22 12.87 -12.27
C ALA A 162 6.26 13.02 -11.14
N GLU A 163 7.47 12.51 -11.33
CA GLU A 163 8.59 12.66 -10.38
C GLU A 163 9.04 14.12 -10.29
N GLU A 164 9.22 14.78 -11.43
CA GLU A 164 9.56 16.21 -11.52
C GLU A 164 8.44 17.08 -10.94
N GLY A 165 7.18 16.75 -11.24
CA GLY A 165 5.99 17.44 -10.75
C GLY A 165 5.57 17.09 -9.33
N ARG A 166 6.21 16.12 -8.66
CA ARG A 166 5.76 15.58 -7.37
C ARG A 166 5.61 16.67 -6.30
N PHE A 167 6.49 17.66 -6.34
CA PHE A 167 6.55 18.78 -5.38
C PHE A 167 6.29 20.14 -6.04
N ALA A 168 5.89 20.17 -7.30
CA ALA A 168 5.57 21.41 -7.99
C ALA A 168 4.46 22.18 -7.26
N GLU A 169 4.46 23.50 -7.42
CA GLU A 169 3.44 24.39 -6.84
C GLU A 169 3.23 24.24 -5.32
N ASP A 170 4.31 23.98 -4.58
CA ASP A 170 4.26 23.86 -3.12
C ASP A 170 3.28 22.78 -2.60
N ARG A 171 3.17 21.68 -3.36
CA ARG A 171 2.21 20.60 -3.08
C ARG A 171 2.43 19.95 -1.70
N LEU A 172 3.67 19.97 -1.21
CA LEU A 172 4.04 19.47 0.12
C LEU A 172 3.26 20.16 1.24
N ASN A 173 3.12 21.49 1.17
CA ASN A 173 2.40 22.26 2.17
C ASN A 173 0.89 22.27 1.91
N ARG A 174 0.48 22.37 0.64
CA ARG A 174 -0.94 22.41 0.24
C ARG A 174 -1.68 21.10 0.51
N VAL A 175 -1.00 19.96 0.33
CA VAL A 175 -1.63 18.63 0.33
C VAL A 175 -0.89 17.68 1.27
N TRP A 176 -0.45 18.20 2.41
CA TRP A 176 0.41 17.52 3.40
C TRP A 176 -0.10 16.12 3.81
N ALA A 177 -1.42 15.91 3.85
CA ALA A 177 -2.03 14.63 4.24
C ALA A 177 -1.62 13.45 3.34
N TYR A 178 -1.20 13.72 2.10
CA TYR A 178 -0.72 12.70 1.16
C TYR A 178 0.80 12.53 1.18
N PHE A 179 1.52 13.42 1.87
CA PHE A 179 2.97 13.35 2.05
C PHE A 179 3.27 12.92 3.48
N HIS A 180 3.48 11.62 3.66
CA HIS A 180 3.92 11.13 4.96
C HIS A 180 5.35 11.60 5.23
N PRO A 181 5.65 12.10 6.44
CA PRO A 181 7.04 12.33 6.85
C PRO A 181 7.81 11.01 6.72
N ARG A 182 9.12 11.11 6.44
CA ARG A 182 9.97 9.91 6.39
C ARG A 182 9.78 9.12 7.68
N PRO A 183 9.42 7.83 7.62
CA PRO A 183 9.19 7.04 8.82
C PRO A 183 10.46 7.05 9.69
N ALA A 184 10.28 7.13 11.01
CA ALA A 184 11.39 6.97 11.93
C ALA A 184 12.03 5.58 11.69
N GLY A 185 13.36 5.53 11.60
CA GLY A 185 14.08 4.28 11.41
C GLY A 185 13.86 3.30 12.57
N ALA A 186 14.12 2.01 12.34
CA ALA A 186 14.01 0.98 13.37
C ALA A 186 14.91 1.31 14.57
N ARG A 187 14.32 1.42 15.77
CA ARG A 187 15.06 1.59 17.03
C ARG A 187 15.11 0.24 17.73
N ALA A 188 16.32 -0.28 17.97
CA ALA A 188 16.51 -1.52 18.72
C ALA A 188 16.63 -1.21 20.22
N ARG A 189 15.79 -1.85 21.05
CA ARG A 189 15.92 -1.81 22.50
C ARG A 189 17.15 -2.63 22.90
N GLN A 190 18.03 -2.05 23.72
CA GLN A 190 19.14 -2.81 24.28
C GLN A 190 18.62 -3.78 25.35
N PRO A 191 19.10 -5.04 25.38
CA PRO A 191 18.74 -5.98 26.42
C PRO A 191 19.16 -5.43 27.79
N GLU A 192 18.34 -5.70 28.81
CA GLU A 192 18.65 -5.35 30.19
C GLU A 192 19.95 -6.06 30.61
N PRO A 193 20.90 -5.37 31.28
CA PRO A 193 22.18 -5.96 31.63
C PRO A 193 21.99 -7.18 32.55
N ASP A 194 22.76 -8.24 32.31
CA ASP A 194 22.71 -9.47 33.09
C ASP A 194 22.88 -9.18 34.59
N SER A 195 21.89 -9.56 35.39
CA SER A 195 21.89 -9.40 36.85
C SER A 195 22.74 -10.44 37.59
N THR A 196 23.27 -11.44 36.88
CA THR A 196 24.08 -12.50 37.49
C THR A 196 25.50 -12.02 37.79
N THR A 197 25.84 -11.89 39.07
CA THR A 197 27.18 -11.47 39.49
C THR A 197 28.14 -12.68 39.48
N SER A 198 29.43 -12.47 39.23
CA SER A 198 30.44 -13.55 39.25
C SER A 198 30.47 -14.33 40.57
N SER A 199 30.14 -13.67 41.68
CA SER A 199 30.01 -14.29 43.01
C SER A 199 28.92 -15.37 43.06
N ASP A 200 27.79 -15.14 42.37
CA ASP A 200 26.67 -16.10 42.34
C ASP A 200 27.08 -17.38 41.62
N ARG A 201 27.88 -17.26 40.56
CA ARG A 201 28.40 -18.40 39.78
C ARG A 201 29.37 -19.24 40.63
N VAL A 202 30.29 -18.60 41.34
CA VAL A 202 31.24 -19.31 42.21
C VAL A 202 30.52 -20.02 43.35
N ARG A 203 29.53 -19.36 43.97
CA ARG A 203 28.72 -19.96 45.03
C ARG A 203 27.93 -21.18 44.53
N ALA A 204 27.30 -21.07 43.35
CA ALA A 204 26.53 -22.15 42.75
C ALA A 204 27.41 -23.37 42.38
N ILE A 205 28.61 -23.13 41.84
CA ILE A 205 29.58 -24.18 41.54
C ILE A 205 30.02 -24.86 42.84
N GLY A 206 30.40 -24.08 43.85
CA GLY A 206 30.86 -24.60 45.15
C GLY A 206 29.80 -25.46 45.84
N SER A 207 28.55 -24.98 45.91
CA SER A 207 27.45 -25.76 46.50
C SER A 207 27.13 -27.03 45.71
N SER A 208 27.25 -27.00 44.38
CA SER A 208 27.01 -28.17 43.54
C SER A 208 28.06 -29.26 43.76
N ILE A 209 29.34 -28.88 43.83
CA ILE A 209 30.44 -29.82 44.11
C ILE A 209 30.27 -30.46 45.48
N LEU A 210 29.97 -29.65 46.51
CA LEU A 210 29.76 -30.13 47.87
C LEU A 210 28.59 -31.11 47.95
N PHE A 211 27.48 -30.81 47.26
CA PHE A 211 26.32 -31.69 47.20
C PHE A 211 26.65 -33.04 46.55
N VAL A 212 27.34 -33.04 45.40
CA VAL A 212 27.76 -34.27 44.72
C VAL A 212 28.70 -35.10 45.60
N ALA A 213 29.66 -34.45 46.27
CA ALA A 213 30.58 -35.12 47.19
C ALA A 213 29.85 -35.77 48.37
N ALA A 214 28.87 -35.07 48.96
CA ALA A 214 28.06 -35.60 50.06
C ALA A 214 27.21 -36.81 49.62
N VAL A 215 26.55 -36.72 48.46
CA VAL A 215 25.78 -37.83 47.87
C VAL A 215 26.70 -39.02 47.61
N ALA A 216 27.86 -38.82 46.98
CA ALA A 216 28.82 -39.88 46.72
C ALA A 216 29.33 -40.54 48.01
N HIS A 217 29.62 -39.75 49.06
CA HIS A 217 30.07 -40.26 50.35
C HIS A 217 28.99 -41.09 51.06
N LEU A 218 27.73 -40.64 51.03
CA LEU A 218 26.60 -41.42 51.56
C LEU A 218 26.40 -42.73 50.80
N GLY A 219 26.49 -42.69 49.46
CA GLY A 219 26.43 -43.89 48.62
C GLY A 219 27.55 -44.88 48.94
N TRP A 220 28.77 -44.39 49.18
CA TRP A 220 29.91 -45.22 49.58
C TRP A 220 29.68 -45.91 50.93
N LEU A 221 29.20 -45.17 51.95
CA LEU A 221 28.88 -45.72 53.27
C LEU A 221 27.79 -46.81 53.19
N LEU A 222 26.81 -46.63 52.31
CA LEU A 222 25.74 -47.61 52.08
C LEU A 222 26.24 -48.89 51.40
N LEU A 223 27.19 -48.79 50.46
CA LEU A 223 27.78 -49.95 49.78
C LEU A 223 28.61 -50.84 50.70
N GLN A 224 29.13 -50.29 51.81
CA GLN A 224 29.83 -51.08 52.83
C GLN A 224 28.88 -51.94 53.68
N GLN A 225 27.58 -51.66 53.66
CA GLN A 225 26.57 -52.46 54.33
C GLN A 225 26.01 -53.52 53.37
N THR A 226 26.02 -54.79 53.76
CA THR A 226 25.55 -55.93 52.93
C THR A 226 24.03 -56.02 52.81
N ALA A 227 23.29 -54.98 53.20
CA ALA A 227 21.83 -54.95 53.20
C ALA A 227 21.29 -54.34 51.90
N VAL A 228 20.39 -55.05 51.23
CA VAL A 228 19.82 -54.65 49.92
C VAL A 228 18.77 -53.54 50.04
N LEU A 229 17.99 -53.54 51.13
CA LEU A 229 16.92 -52.57 51.36
C LEU A 229 17.40 -51.10 51.37
N PRO A 230 18.46 -50.71 52.11
CA PRO A 230 18.90 -49.32 52.14
C PRO A 230 19.49 -48.85 50.79
N VAL A 231 20.06 -49.75 49.99
CA VAL A 231 20.53 -49.43 48.63
C VAL A 231 19.37 -49.07 47.71
N LEU A 232 18.26 -49.83 47.77
CA LEU A 232 17.05 -49.53 47.00
C LEU A 232 16.40 -48.21 47.44
N SER A 233 16.31 -47.96 48.76
CA SER A 233 15.79 -46.69 49.28
C SER A 233 16.64 -45.48 48.86
N TYR A 234 17.97 -45.64 48.81
CA TYR A 234 18.89 -44.59 48.37
C TYR A 234 18.73 -44.27 46.87
N LEU A 235 18.62 -45.28 46.01
CA LEU A 235 18.35 -45.06 44.58
C LEU A 235 17.00 -44.37 44.35
N LEU A 236 15.96 -44.77 45.10
CA LEU A 236 14.66 -44.13 45.04
C LEU A 236 14.73 -42.66 45.48
N ALA A 237 15.49 -42.36 46.54
CA ALA A 237 15.71 -41.00 47.03
C ALA A 237 16.43 -40.12 46.01
N ILE A 238 17.42 -40.65 45.27
CA ILE A 238 18.09 -39.91 44.18
C ILE A 238 17.10 -39.56 43.07
N VAL A 239 16.30 -40.53 42.62
CA VAL A 239 15.33 -40.31 41.53
C VAL A 239 14.26 -39.30 41.97
N ALA A 240 13.70 -39.46 43.17
CA ALA A 240 12.71 -38.54 43.73
C ALA A 240 13.31 -37.13 43.91
N GLY A 241 14.53 -37.02 44.43
CA GLY A 241 15.23 -35.76 44.61
C GLY A 241 15.50 -35.04 43.29
N PHE A 242 15.87 -35.78 42.23
CA PHE A 242 16.07 -35.23 40.90
C PHE A 242 14.77 -34.66 40.32
N VAL A 243 13.67 -35.42 40.39
CA VAL A 243 12.36 -34.97 39.90
C VAL A 243 11.87 -33.74 40.67
N ALA A 244 11.97 -33.75 42.00
CA ALA A 244 11.59 -32.64 42.85
C ALA A 244 12.44 -31.38 42.58
N SER A 245 13.75 -31.54 42.35
CA SER A 245 14.64 -30.40 42.04
C SER A 245 14.29 -29.78 40.69
N ARG A 246 14.03 -30.61 39.68
CA ARG A 246 13.64 -30.12 38.34
C ARG A 246 12.33 -29.35 38.40
N THR A 247 11.31 -29.90 39.06
CA THR A 247 10.00 -29.26 39.15
C THR A 247 10.05 -27.99 40.01
N ALA A 248 10.84 -27.99 41.09
CA ALA A 248 11.04 -26.81 41.93
C ALA A 248 11.77 -25.68 41.17
N LEU A 249 12.81 -25.99 40.40
CA LEU A 249 13.51 -25.00 39.57
C LEU A 249 12.61 -24.42 38.49
N GLU A 250 11.83 -25.27 37.81
CA GLU A 250 10.88 -24.83 36.81
C GLU A 250 9.78 -23.94 37.41
N TRP A 251 9.23 -24.36 38.56
CA TRP A 251 8.25 -23.56 39.30
C TRP A 251 8.86 -22.23 39.75
N HIS A 252 10.07 -22.24 40.29
CA HIS A 252 10.77 -21.03 40.72
C HIS A 252 11.03 -20.08 39.55
N TYR A 253 11.51 -20.58 38.42
CA TYR A 253 11.73 -19.78 37.22
C TYR A 253 10.42 -19.16 36.70
N ARG A 254 9.35 -19.95 36.59
CA ARG A 254 8.04 -19.45 36.14
C ARG A 254 7.50 -18.41 37.10
N ASN A 255 7.62 -18.63 38.41
CA ASN A 255 7.12 -17.73 39.44
C ASN A 255 7.96 -16.44 39.52
N ALA A 256 9.29 -16.54 39.41
CA ALA A 256 10.18 -15.39 39.35
C ALA A 256 9.93 -14.54 38.10
N ARG A 257 9.70 -15.18 36.95
CA ARG A 257 9.34 -14.49 35.70
C ARG A 257 7.97 -13.83 35.77
N LEU A 258 6.99 -14.47 36.42
CA LEU A 258 5.68 -13.87 36.66
C LEU A 258 5.83 -12.65 37.56
N ARG A 259 6.53 -12.78 38.69
CA ARG A 259 6.82 -11.65 39.59
C ARG A 259 7.55 -10.51 38.89
N ALA A 260 8.56 -10.78 38.08
CA ALA A 260 9.27 -9.73 37.34
C ALA A 260 8.33 -9.00 36.35
N LYS A 261 7.40 -9.71 35.71
CA LYS A 261 6.39 -9.09 34.83
C LYS A 261 5.34 -8.30 35.61
N ASP A 262 4.92 -8.84 36.75
CA ASP A 262 4.00 -8.18 37.65
C ASP A 262 4.65 -6.93 38.22
N ASP A 263 5.92 -6.98 38.65
CA ASP A 263 6.69 -5.83 39.10
C ASP A 263 6.82 -4.77 37.99
N LEU A 264 7.05 -5.13 36.73
CA LEU A 264 7.04 -4.16 35.63
C LEU A 264 5.68 -3.47 35.45
N CYS A 265 4.59 -4.16 35.77
CA CYS A 265 3.25 -3.57 35.75
C CYS A 265 3.00 -2.75 37.04
N PHE A 266 3.24 -3.31 38.22
CA PHE A 266 2.82 -2.77 39.51
C PHE A 266 3.84 -1.86 40.19
N SER A 267 5.13 -1.95 39.87
CA SER A 267 6.16 -0.98 40.26
C SER A 267 6.12 0.26 39.36
N SER A 268 4.97 0.95 39.41
CA SER A 268 4.83 2.31 38.90
C SER A 268 5.58 3.28 39.82
N THR A 269 6.90 3.12 39.88
CA THR A 269 7.84 4.01 40.57
C THR A 269 9.10 4.21 39.70
N TRP A 270 9.00 3.96 38.40
CA TRP A 270 9.94 4.58 37.46
C TRP A 270 9.50 6.02 37.23
N ILE A 271 9.93 6.85 38.18
CA ILE A 271 10.17 8.29 38.13
C ILE A 271 9.15 9.05 37.29
N ASP A 272 8.27 9.75 37.99
CA ASP A 272 7.56 10.95 37.54
C ASP A 272 8.62 11.99 37.13
N ARG A 273 9.35 11.73 36.04
CA ARG A 273 10.06 12.76 35.32
C ARG A 273 8.93 13.60 34.78
N ASN A 274 8.80 14.82 35.31
CA ASN A 274 7.96 15.88 34.77
C ASN A 274 8.19 15.96 33.25
N PHE A 275 7.44 15.18 32.49
CA PHE A 275 7.34 15.33 31.06
C PHE A 275 6.22 16.33 30.86
N ASP A 276 6.65 17.59 30.81
CA ASP A 276 5.82 18.73 30.44
C ASP A 276 5.01 18.44 29.17
N ASP A 277 3.84 19.07 29.15
CA ASP A 277 2.67 18.78 28.34
C ASP A 277 2.86 18.36 26.88
N GLY A 278 2.11 17.31 26.50
CA GLY A 278 1.78 17.08 25.10
C GLY A 278 1.42 15.63 24.79
N PHE A 279 2.42 14.84 24.38
CA PHE A 279 2.20 13.51 23.81
C PHE A 279 1.91 12.43 24.85
N ALA A 280 2.77 12.31 25.88
CA ALA A 280 2.63 11.28 26.91
C ALA A 280 1.28 11.40 27.67
N ASN A 281 0.84 12.64 27.94
CA ASN A 281 -0.45 12.90 28.58
C ASN A 281 -1.63 12.48 27.67
N ARG A 282 -1.60 12.80 26.37
CA ARG A 282 -2.64 12.38 25.41
C ARG A 282 -2.71 10.86 25.23
N VAL A 283 -1.56 10.20 25.18
CA VAL A 283 -1.48 8.73 25.13
C VAL A 283 -2.04 8.11 26.41
N SER A 284 -1.68 8.66 27.57
CA SER A 284 -2.22 8.23 28.86
C SER A 284 -3.75 8.40 28.95
N GLN A 285 -4.28 9.52 28.46
CA GLN A 285 -5.73 9.76 28.41
C GLN A 285 -6.43 8.78 27.46
N SER A 286 -5.85 8.50 26.30
CA SER A 286 -6.37 7.51 25.35
C SER A 286 -6.43 6.11 25.97
N PHE A 287 -5.37 5.64 26.61
CA PHE A 287 -5.38 4.35 27.29
C PHE A 287 -6.43 4.31 28.40
N ARG A 288 -6.50 5.34 29.26
CA ARG A 288 -7.53 5.42 30.31
C ARG A 288 -8.95 5.38 29.73
N TYR A 289 -9.19 6.07 28.61
CA TYR A 289 -10.49 6.07 27.93
C TYR A 289 -10.87 4.68 27.41
N TYR A 290 -9.98 4.00 26.70
CA TYR A 290 -10.30 2.68 26.12
C TYR A 290 -10.42 1.58 27.17
N PHE A 291 -9.56 1.57 28.19
CA PHE A 291 -9.70 0.62 29.31
C PHE A 291 -11.00 0.85 30.10
N ALA A 292 -11.42 2.12 30.24
CA ALA A 292 -12.71 2.45 30.84
C ALA A 292 -13.92 2.07 29.96
N LYS A 293 -13.75 2.02 28.63
CA LYS A 293 -14.81 1.66 27.68
C LYS A 293 -15.04 0.15 27.63
N TYR A 294 -13.97 -0.64 27.73
CA TYR A 294 -13.99 -2.09 27.59
C TYR A 294 -13.82 -2.79 28.95
N VAL A 295 -14.74 -2.53 29.88
CA VAL A 295 -14.76 -3.17 31.20
C VAL A 295 -15.36 -4.58 31.11
N PRO A 296 -14.73 -5.61 31.69
CA PRO A 296 -15.31 -6.96 31.77
C PRO A 296 -16.63 -7.00 32.55
N LYS A 297 -17.56 -7.88 32.17
CA LYS A 297 -18.94 -7.94 32.73
C LYS A 297 -19.02 -8.16 34.24
N ASN A 298 -17.97 -8.66 34.88
CA ASN A 298 -17.95 -9.06 36.29
C ASN A 298 -17.10 -8.13 37.20
N THR A 299 -16.68 -6.97 36.70
CA THR A 299 -15.78 -6.06 37.43
C THR A 299 -16.30 -4.62 37.37
N THR A 300 -16.17 -3.88 38.46
CA THR A 300 -16.51 -2.45 38.45
C THR A 300 -15.44 -1.68 37.68
N ARG A 301 -15.83 -0.56 37.04
CA ARG A 301 -14.91 0.27 36.26
C ARG A 301 -13.72 0.76 37.11
N GLU A 302 -13.95 1.13 38.35
CA GLU A 302 -12.91 1.63 39.26
C GLU A 302 -11.93 0.53 39.67
N GLN A 303 -12.43 -0.67 39.96
CA GLN A 303 -11.61 -1.83 40.25
C GLN A 303 -10.78 -2.23 39.02
N TRP A 304 -11.39 -2.28 37.83
CA TRP A 304 -10.71 -2.61 36.58
C TRP A 304 -9.59 -1.61 36.25
N LEU A 305 -9.85 -0.31 36.38
CA LEU A 305 -8.83 0.72 36.14
C LEU A 305 -7.70 0.70 37.17
N THR A 306 -7.98 0.24 38.39
CA THR A 306 -6.98 0.10 39.44
C THR A 306 -6.11 -1.13 39.21
N GLU A 307 -6.72 -2.27 38.90
CA GLU A 307 -6.01 -3.54 38.58
C GLU A 307 -5.16 -3.41 37.32
N THR A 308 -5.63 -2.67 36.31
CA THR A 308 -4.91 -2.50 35.03
C THR A 308 -4.01 -1.26 34.97
N ARG A 309 -3.90 -0.49 36.06
CA ARG A 309 -3.09 0.75 36.09
C ARG A 309 -1.65 0.50 35.65
N GLY A 310 -1.10 -0.62 36.05
CA GLY A 310 0.25 -1.02 35.71
C GLY A 310 0.47 -1.30 34.23
N VAL A 311 -0.46 -2.05 33.63
CA VAL A 311 -0.46 -2.35 32.20
C VAL A 311 -0.65 -1.07 31.38
N GLN A 312 -1.52 -0.17 31.83
CA GLN A 312 -1.72 1.14 31.18
C GLN A 312 -0.44 1.98 31.20
N ALA A 313 0.28 2.01 32.32
CA ALA A 313 1.55 2.73 32.45
C ALA A 313 2.66 2.11 31.59
N ALA A 314 2.77 0.78 31.56
CA ALA A 314 3.74 0.06 30.72
C ALA A 314 3.50 0.33 29.23
N LEU A 315 2.25 0.20 28.76
CA LEU A 315 1.88 0.47 27.36
C LEU A 315 2.08 1.94 26.97
N ARG A 316 1.75 2.87 27.88
CA ARG A 316 2.02 4.30 27.69
C ARG A 316 3.51 4.54 27.49
N ASN A 317 4.35 3.98 28.37
CA ASN A 317 5.79 4.18 28.31
C ASN A 317 6.39 3.56 27.03
N GLU A 318 5.91 2.38 26.62
CA GLU A 318 6.28 1.78 25.34
C GLU A 318 5.97 2.72 24.17
N VAL A 319 4.78 3.31 24.13
CA VAL A 319 4.39 4.24 23.04
C VAL A 319 5.14 5.58 23.10
N VAL A 320 5.52 6.03 24.30
CA VAL A 320 6.24 7.30 24.51
C VAL A 320 7.74 7.18 24.21
N GLU A 321 8.33 6.00 24.42
CA GLU A 321 9.75 5.74 24.12
C GLU A 321 10.03 5.41 22.64
N LEU A 322 8.98 5.13 21.83
CA LEU A 322 9.08 4.89 20.38
C LEU A 322 9.51 6.13 19.58
#